data_AF-A0A067CFG3-F1
#
_entry.id   AF-A0A067CFG3-F1
#
_cell.length_a   1.000
_cell.length_b   1.000
_cell.length_c   1.000
_cell.angle_alpha   90.00
_cell.angle_beta   90.00
_cell.angle_gamma   90.00
#
_symmetry.space_group_name_H-M   'P 1'
#
loop_
_entity.id
_entity.type
_entity.pdbx_description
1 polymer ?
#
loop_
_entity_poly.entity_id
_entity_poly.type
_entity_poly.pdbx_seq_one_letter_code
_entity_poly.pdbx_strand_id
1 'polypeptide(L)'
;MALSPEEDRYFGSKLLFHEVQTLLLMTPEVDATPDDKDALTIARKLFAVGEAQQYLTLQLSMTPTSEPALLGLTPHAIRAAWGLRDPDHVDSLRERIRASLLPDVERRIKDKCRLLCDVTSPLQGDTPSLPFAFAEQLPEALSALQAASSALEKELLALEEAHDARVQELGALVEAMGTLLLRTIRVRDQSPFVTKKIACLEAYISAMHEKTALLTKQMLTETYTERKLHALRAVRHELEGRYASAQQAQNELHARLQQYELLGSAFAATADQYAVVQRKIAEKETWIASLDL
;
A
#
# COMPACT_ATOMS: atom_id res chain seq x y z
N MET A 1 -65.31 4.35 3.15
CA MET A 1 -64.90 2.98 3.53
C MET A 1 -64.25 3.10 4.90
N ALA A 2 -64.82 2.47 5.93
CA ALA A 2 -64.21 2.48 7.25
C ALA A 2 -63.11 1.41 7.28
N LEU A 3 -61.88 1.83 7.56
CA LEU A 3 -60.73 0.95 7.73
C LEU A 3 -60.90 0.10 8.99
N SER A 4 -60.25 -1.07 9.04
CA SER A 4 -60.25 -1.87 10.26
C SER A 4 -59.44 -1.17 11.36
N PRO A 5 -59.78 -1.36 12.66
CA PRO A 5 -59.09 -0.67 13.75
C PRO A 5 -57.60 -1.02 13.86
N GLU A 6 -57.18 -2.14 13.26
CA GLU A 6 -55.77 -2.55 13.19
C GLU A 6 -55.03 -1.80 12.06
N GLU A 7 -55.68 -1.59 10.92
CA GLU A 7 -55.15 -0.80 9.82
C GLU A 7 -55.00 0.69 10.22
N ASP A 8 -55.97 1.25 10.93
CA ASP A 8 -55.90 2.64 11.41
C ASP A 8 -54.70 2.85 12.36
N ARG A 9 -54.45 1.89 13.25
CA ARG A 9 -53.28 1.92 14.14
C ARG A 9 -51.98 1.80 13.36
N TYR A 10 -51.94 0.91 12.36
CA TYR A 10 -50.78 0.74 11.51
C TYR A 10 -50.47 2.01 10.71
N PHE A 11 -51.46 2.59 10.02
CA PHE A 11 -51.27 3.82 9.25
C PHE A 11 -50.91 5.01 10.14
N GLY A 12 -51.54 5.13 11.31
CA GLY A 12 -51.18 6.14 12.30
C GLY A 12 -49.72 6.01 12.75
N SER A 13 -49.28 4.80 13.07
CA SER A 13 -47.88 4.55 13.46
C SER A 13 -46.88 4.82 12.33
N LYS A 14 -47.25 4.46 11.09
CA LYS A 14 -46.41 4.67 9.90
C LYS A 14 -46.28 6.15 9.54
N LEU A 15 -47.37 6.91 9.67
CA LEU A 15 -47.37 8.34 9.44
C LEU A 15 -46.51 9.07 10.48
N LEU A 16 -46.68 8.73 11.77
CA LEU A 16 -45.84 9.27 12.83
C LEU A 16 -44.36 8.93 12.61
N PHE A 17 -44.05 7.68 12.25
CA PHE A 17 -42.67 7.27 11.96
C PHE A 17 -42.06 8.07 10.81
N HIS A 18 -42.81 8.25 9.71
CA HIS A 18 -42.35 9.04 8.56
C HIS A 18 -42.14 10.51 8.91
N GLU A 19 -43.02 11.12 9.71
CA GLU A 19 -42.85 12.50 10.15
C GLU A 19 -41.63 12.69 11.05
N VAL A 20 -41.39 11.76 11.97
CA VAL A 20 -40.20 11.77 12.83
C VAL A 20 -38.93 11.55 11.99
N GLN A 21 -38.96 10.62 11.03
CA GLN A 21 -37.83 10.34 10.15
C GLN A 21 -37.49 11.55 9.27
N THR A 22 -38.49 12.21 8.67
CA THR A 22 -38.27 13.41 7.86
C THR A 22 -37.75 14.58 8.69
N LEU A 23 -38.22 14.77 9.92
CA LEU A 23 -37.67 15.77 10.85
C LEU A 23 -36.21 15.49 11.22
N LEU A 24 -35.85 14.23 11.41
CA LEU A 24 -34.47 13.86 11.77
C LEU A 24 -33.51 13.99 10.59
N LEU A 25 -33.96 13.75 9.36
CA LEU A 25 -33.15 13.87 8.12
C LEU A 25 -32.98 15.32 7.64
N MET A 26 -33.94 16.20 7.91
CA MET A 26 -33.83 17.63 7.59
C MET A 26 -32.87 18.35 8.53
N THR A 27 -31.98 19.20 8.03
CA THR A 27 -31.09 20.04 8.87
C THR A 27 -31.93 20.96 9.77
N PRO A 28 -31.56 21.14 11.07
CA PRO A 28 -32.37 21.94 11.98
C PRO A 28 -32.49 23.37 11.43
N GLU A 29 -33.72 23.88 11.42
CA GLU A 29 -33.98 25.27 11.04
C GLU A 29 -33.18 26.22 11.94
N VAL A 30 -32.75 27.34 11.38
CA VAL A 30 -31.83 28.32 11.98
C VAL A 30 -32.34 28.87 13.32
N ASP A 31 -33.66 28.81 13.55
CA ASP A 31 -34.36 29.47 14.65
C ASP A 31 -34.59 28.61 15.91
N ALA A 32 -34.09 27.36 15.96
CA ALA A 32 -34.26 26.50 17.14
C ALA A 32 -33.39 26.94 18.34
N THR A 33 -33.95 26.87 19.56
CA THR A 33 -33.22 27.15 20.80
C THR A 33 -32.05 26.17 20.98
N PRO A 34 -30.94 26.55 21.64
CA PRO A 34 -29.76 25.68 21.75
C PRO A 34 -30.07 24.33 22.40
N ASP A 35 -31.01 24.29 23.35
CA ASP A 35 -31.45 23.06 24.02
C ASP A 35 -32.22 22.12 23.09
N ASP A 36 -32.98 22.67 22.13
CA ASP A 36 -33.70 21.88 21.12
C ASP A 36 -32.75 21.27 20.09
N LYS A 37 -31.67 21.99 19.72
CA LYS A 37 -30.62 21.48 18.83
C LYS A 37 -29.89 20.30 19.47
N ASP A 38 -29.59 20.38 20.76
CA ASP A 38 -28.98 19.28 21.50
C ASP A 38 -29.93 18.08 21.62
N ALA A 39 -31.22 18.29 21.89
CA ALA A 39 -32.21 17.23 21.93
C ALA A 39 -32.37 16.53 20.57
N LEU A 40 -32.35 17.28 19.46
CA LEU A 40 -32.41 16.73 18.10
C LEU A 40 -31.16 15.93 17.71
N THR A 41 -29.96 16.41 18.08
CA THR A 41 -28.73 15.66 17.81
C THR A 41 -28.68 14.35 18.59
N ILE A 42 -29.20 14.34 19.82
CA ILE A 42 -29.34 13.12 20.62
C ILE A 42 -30.40 12.20 19.99
N ALA A 43 -31.55 12.72 19.58
CA ALA A 43 -32.59 11.93 18.91
C ALA A 43 -32.09 11.26 17.62
N ARG A 44 -31.27 11.96 16.80
CA ARG A 44 -30.61 11.39 15.62
C ARG A 44 -29.68 10.23 15.96
N LYS A 45 -28.88 10.39 17.01
CA LYS A 45 -27.97 9.33 17.48
C LYS A 45 -28.76 8.11 17.96
N LEU A 46 -29.84 8.31 18.71
CA LEU A 46 -30.71 7.22 19.15
C LEU A 46 -31.41 6.52 17.99
N PHE A 47 -31.83 7.28 16.98
CA PHE A 47 -32.44 6.74 15.76
C PHE A 47 -31.44 5.83 15.01
N ALA A 48 -30.20 6.30 14.80
CA ALA A 48 -29.14 5.50 14.18
C ALA A 48 -28.81 4.23 14.99
N VAL A 49 -28.82 4.33 16.33
CA VAL A 49 -28.66 3.16 17.22
C VAL A 49 -29.82 2.18 17.10
N GLY A 50 -31.05 2.68 16.94
CA GLY A 50 -32.25 1.88 16.72
C GLY A 50 -32.20 1.13 15.39
N GLU A 51 -31.83 1.81 14.30
CA GLU A 51 -31.62 1.20 12.99
C GLU A 51 -30.54 0.11 13.05
N ALA A 52 -29.38 0.43 13.64
CA ALA A 52 -28.29 -0.55 13.81
C ALA A 52 -28.73 -1.78 14.62
N GLN A 53 -29.56 -1.61 15.66
CA GLN A 53 -30.12 -2.74 16.42
C GLN A 53 -31.11 -3.56 15.59
N GLN A 54 -31.96 -2.92 14.79
CA GLN A 54 -32.91 -3.60 13.92
C GLN A 54 -32.18 -4.40 12.83
N TYR A 55 -31.16 -3.81 12.19
CA TYR A 55 -30.33 -4.51 11.20
C TYR A 55 -29.68 -5.76 11.80
N LEU A 56 -29.12 -5.68 13.01
CA LEU A 56 -28.54 -6.84 13.69
C LEU A 56 -29.58 -7.89 14.08
N THR A 57 -30.78 -7.46 14.50
CA THR A 57 -31.86 -8.37 14.90
C THR A 57 -32.44 -9.13 13.70
N LEU A 58 -32.58 -8.45 12.56
CA LEU A 58 -33.05 -9.06 11.31
C LEU A 58 -32.05 -10.08 10.75
N GLN A 59 -30.75 -9.79 10.86
CA GLN A 59 -29.69 -10.72 10.44
C GLN A 59 -29.63 -11.98 11.32
N LEU A 60 -29.84 -11.87 12.64
CA LEU A 60 -29.91 -13.03 13.54
C LEU A 60 -31.12 -13.94 13.27
N SER A 61 -32.19 -13.44 12.65
CA SER A 61 -33.40 -14.24 12.37
C SER A 61 -33.29 -15.11 11.12
N MET A 62 -32.29 -14.87 10.26
CA MET A 62 -32.16 -15.53 8.96
C MET A 62 -31.22 -16.74 8.96
N THR A 63 -30.43 -16.95 10.02
CA THR A 63 -29.48 -18.09 10.11
C THR A 63 -29.59 -18.77 11.49
N PRO A 64 -30.09 -20.02 11.57
CA PRO A 64 -30.17 -20.77 12.83
C PRO A 64 -28.82 -21.36 13.28
N THR A 65 -27.75 -21.14 12.52
CA THR A 65 -26.40 -21.62 12.85
C THR A 65 -25.60 -20.49 13.47
N SER A 66 -25.30 -20.67 14.75
CA SER A 66 -24.39 -19.92 15.62
C SER A 66 -23.12 -19.42 14.93
N GLU A 67 -23.20 -18.30 14.21
CA GLU A 67 -22.06 -17.46 13.83
C GLU A 67 -22.25 -16.08 14.46
N PRO A 68 -21.17 -15.46 14.98
CA PRO A 68 -21.28 -14.18 15.65
C PRO A 68 -21.71 -13.11 14.66
N ALA A 69 -22.59 -12.21 15.11
CA ALA A 69 -23.01 -11.01 14.38
C ALA A 69 -21.80 -10.31 13.73
N LEU A 70 -21.97 -9.67 12.57
CA LEU A 70 -20.91 -8.97 11.83
C LEU A 70 -20.02 -8.18 12.82
N LEU A 71 -18.76 -8.58 12.97
CA LEU A 71 -17.75 -8.02 13.91
C LEU A 71 -17.92 -8.34 15.42
N GLY A 72 -18.72 -9.33 15.81
CA GLY A 72 -18.98 -9.68 17.21
C GLY A 72 -19.85 -8.66 17.96
N LEU A 73 -20.50 -7.73 17.25
CA LEU A 73 -21.30 -6.66 17.83
C LEU A 73 -22.66 -7.20 18.26
N THR A 74 -22.89 -7.26 19.58
CA THR A 74 -24.22 -7.57 20.12
C THR A 74 -25.06 -6.29 20.25
N PRO A 75 -26.40 -6.36 20.14
CA PRO A 75 -27.28 -5.22 20.41
C PRO A 75 -27.03 -4.58 21.78
N HIS A 76 -26.64 -5.40 22.77
CA HIS A 76 -26.25 -4.97 24.12
C HIS A 76 -24.94 -4.18 24.13
N ALA A 77 -23.94 -4.59 23.33
CA ALA A 77 -22.68 -3.86 23.18
C ALA A 77 -22.88 -2.48 22.55
N ILE A 78 -23.79 -2.37 21.58
CA ILE A 78 -24.16 -1.07 21.01
C ILE A 78 -24.85 -0.20 22.07
N ARG A 79 -25.83 -0.72 22.82
CA ARG A 79 -26.44 0.08 23.90
C ARG A 79 -25.42 0.54 24.95
N ALA A 80 -24.45 -0.31 25.29
CA ALA A 80 -23.39 0.02 26.24
C ALA A 80 -22.43 1.09 25.71
N ALA A 81 -22.01 1.01 24.45
CA ALA A 81 -21.08 1.97 23.84
C ALA A 81 -21.67 3.39 23.75
N TRP A 82 -23.01 3.49 23.66
CA TRP A 82 -23.74 4.75 23.58
C TRP A 82 -24.25 5.26 24.94
N GLY A 83 -23.81 4.66 26.06
CA GLY A 83 -24.17 5.11 27.41
C GLY A 83 -25.62 4.83 27.81
N LEU A 84 -26.35 3.99 27.06
CA LEU A 84 -27.74 3.61 27.31
C LEU A 84 -27.88 2.44 28.30
N ARG A 85 -26.91 2.28 29.21
CA ARG A 85 -26.88 1.19 30.19
C ARG A 85 -27.77 1.51 31.42
N ASP A 86 -27.86 2.79 31.78
CA ASP A 86 -28.59 3.24 32.97
C ASP A 86 -30.04 3.64 32.61
N PRO A 87 -31.06 3.00 33.20
CA PRO A 87 -32.47 3.25 32.88
C PRO A 87 -32.88 4.69 33.19
N ASP A 88 -32.37 5.26 34.28
CA ASP A 88 -32.68 6.64 34.71
C ASP A 88 -32.17 7.68 33.68
N HIS A 89 -31.03 7.41 33.06
CA HIS A 89 -30.48 8.27 32.01
C HIS A 89 -31.35 8.22 30.74
N VAL A 90 -31.83 7.04 30.37
CA VAL A 90 -32.73 6.85 29.21
C VAL A 90 -34.08 7.53 29.43
N ASP A 91 -34.62 7.47 30.64
CA ASP A 91 -35.90 8.11 30.96
C ASP A 91 -35.76 9.65 30.97
N SER A 92 -34.66 10.19 31.51
CA SER A 92 -34.38 11.63 31.43
C SER A 92 -34.24 12.12 29.97
N LEU A 93 -33.63 11.31 29.10
CA LEU A 93 -33.44 11.59 27.70
C LEU A 93 -34.76 11.52 26.92
N ARG A 94 -35.60 10.54 27.25
CA ARG A 94 -36.93 10.38 26.70
C ARG A 94 -37.80 11.59 26.99
N GLU A 95 -37.80 12.08 28.22
CA GLU A 95 -38.60 13.26 28.59
C GLU A 95 -38.11 14.53 27.88
N ARG A 96 -36.79 14.70 27.70
CA ARG A 96 -36.22 15.80 26.90
C ARG A 96 -36.65 15.73 25.42
N ILE A 97 -36.58 14.55 24.81
CA ILE A 97 -36.98 14.37 23.41
C ILE A 97 -38.49 14.55 23.25
N ARG A 98 -39.30 14.08 24.21
CA ARG A 98 -40.75 14.30 24.21
C ARG A 98 -41.10 15.78 24.29
N ALA A 99 -40.43 16.53 25.15
CA ALA A 99 -40.69 17.96 25.33
C ALA A 99 -40.35 18.78 24.07
N SER A 100 -39.28 18.43 23.35
CA SER A 100 -38.84 19.20 22.17
C SER A 100 -39.46 18.72 20.86
N LEU A 101 -39.57 17.41 20.63
CA LEU A 101 -39.93 16.85 19.33
C LEU A 101 -41.44 16.74 19.12
N LEU A 102 -42.21 16.52 20.19
CA LEU A 102 -43.66 16.35 20.09
C LEU A 102 -44.37 17.62 19.56
N PRO A 103 -44.07 18.84 20.06
CA PRO A 103 -44.69 20.06 19.55
C PRO A 103 -44.41 20.31 18.06
N ASP A 104 -43.21 19.97 17.59
CA ASP A 104 -42.81 20.20 16.19
C ASP A 104 -43.44 19.18 15.23
N VAL A 105 -43.57 17.92 15.66
CA VAL A 105 -44.35 16.91 14.93
C VAL A 105 -45.82 17.32 14.84
N GLU A 106 -46.42 17.76 15.95
CA GLU A 106 -47.81 18.22 15.97
C GLU A 106 -48.04 19.44 15.07
N ARG A 107 -47.12 20.41 15.08
CA ARG A 107 -47.17 21.58 14.19
C ARG A 107 -47.12 21.17 12.72
N ARG A 108 -46.17 20.31 12.33
CA ARG A 108 -46.03 19.86 10.93
C ARG A 108 -47.22 19.05 10.46
N ILE A 109 -47.76 18.17 11.30
CA ILE A 109 -48.98 17.43 10.97
C ILE A 109 -50.15 18.40 10.82
N LYS A 110 -50.30 19.37 11.73
CA LYS A 110 -51.34 20.39 11.63
C LYS A 110 -51.24 21.22 10.36
N ASP A 111 -50.04 21.61 9.95
CA ASP A 111 -49.84 22.39 8.73
C ASP A 111 -50.06 21.55 7.47
N LYS A 112 -49.67 20.28 7.46
CA LYS A 112 -50.03 19.34 6.38
C LYS A 112 -51.53 19.13 6.29
N CYS A 113 -52.22 18.99 7.43
CA CYS A 113 -53.68 18.90 7.47
C CYS A 113 -54.33 20.19 6.95
N ARG A 114 -53.80 21.38 7.29
CA ARG A 114 -54.28 22.65 6.74
C ARG A 114 -54.14 22.71 5.22
N LEU A 115 -52.96 22.39 4.69
CA LEU A 115 -52.72 22.34 3.25
C LEU A 115 -53.66 21.34 2.55
N LEU A 116 -53.88 20.17 3.14
CA LEU A 116 -54.83 19.19 2.60
C LEU A 116 -56.28 19.71 2.65
N CYS A 117 -56.69 20.37 3.74
CA CYS A 117 -57.99 21.01 3.84
C CYS A 117 -58.16 22.12 2.80
N ASP A 118 -57.14 22.95 2.58
CA ASP A 118 -57.16 24.03 1.59
C ASP A 118 -57.28 23.49 0.15
N VAL A 119 -56.67 22.34 -0.13
CA VAL A 119 -56.73 21.67 -1.44
C VAL A 119 -58.03 20.90 -1.66
N THR A 120 -58.58 20.26 -0.63
CA THR A 120 -59.76 19.39 -0.74
C THR A 120 -61.09 20.11 -0.51
N SER A 121 -61.07 21.23 0.21
CA SER A 121 -62.24 22.02 0.56
C SER A 121 -61.93 23.51 0.36
N PRO A 122 -61.88 24.02 -0.88
CA PRO A 122 -61.85 25.46 -1.06
C PRO A 122 -63.14 26.01 -0.49
N LEU A 123 -63.07 26.69 0.66
CA LEU A 123 -64.21 27.36 1.25
C LEU A 123 -64.91 28.18 0.16
N GLN A 124 -66.21 27.97 -0.02
CA GLN A 124 -67.10 28.76 -0.87
C GLN A 124 -67.14 30.21 -0.37
N GLY A 125 -66.09 30.97 -0.66
CA GLY A 125 -65.93 32.36 -0.30
C GLY A 125 -65.10 33.07 -1.36
N ASP A 126 -65.82 33.62 -2.35
CA ASP A 126 -65.49 34.72 -3.27
C ASP A 126 -64.04 35.24 -3.29
N THR A 127 -63.09 34.38 -3.65
CA THR A 127 -61.80 34.79 -4.19
C THR A 127 -61.55 33.96 -5.44
N PRO A 128 -61.10 34.57 -6.55
CA PRO A 128 -61.00 33.87 -7.82
C PRO A 128 -60.05 32.69 -7.65
N SER A 129 -60.55 31.53 -8.05
CA SER A 129 -59.88 30.24 -8.05
C SER A 129 -58.51 30.30 -8.74
N LEU A 130 -57.49 30.69 -7.98
CA LEU A 130 -56.10 30.61 -8.37
C LEU A 130 -55.53 29.17 -8.49
N PRO A 131 -56.08 28.09 -7.88
CA PRO A 131 -55.41 26.79 -7.98
C PRO A 131 -55.66 26.02 -9.28
N PHE A 132 -56.70 26.33 -10.07
CA PHE A 132 -56.97 25.60 -11.32
C PHE A 132 -56.10 26.09 -12.50
N ALA A 133 -55.73 27.38 -12.52
CA ALA A 133 -54.78 27.91 -13.50
C ALA A 133 -53.35 27.37 -13.28
N PHE A 134 -52.97 27.12 -12.02
CA PHE A 134 -51.72 26.40 -11.70
C PHE A 134 -51.78 24.91 -12.03
N ALA A 135 -52.97 24.29 -12.01
CA ALA A 135 -53.15 22.89 -12.40
C ALA A 135 -52.94 22.65 -13.90
N GLU A 136 -53.28 23.63 -14.75
CA GLU A 136 -52.99 23.57 -16.19
C GLU A 136 -51.51 23.84 -16.53
N GLN A 137 -50.79 24.60 -15.69
CA GLN A 137 -49.34 24.88 -15.82
C GLN A 137 -48.44 23.81 -15.16
N LEU A 138 -49.01 22.97 -14.31
CA LEU A 138 -48.32 21.89 -13.59
C LEU A 138 -47.64 20.87 -14.52
N PRO A 139 -48.24 20.43 -15.65
CA PRO A 139 -47.58 19.53 -16.60
C PRO A 139 -46.36 20.16 -17.26
N GLU A 140 -46.43 21.44 -17.64
CA GLU A 140 -45.29 22.17 -18.21
C GLU A 140 -44.18 22.38 -17.18
N ALA A 141 -44.54 22.79 -15.96
CA ALA A 141 -43.58 22.94 -14.85
C ALA A 141 -42.93 21.61 -14.46
N LEU A 142 -43.69 20.50 -14.43
CA LEU A 142 -43.17 19.15 -14.20
C LEU A 142 -42.22 18.71 -15.31
N SER A 143 -42.56 18.98 -16.58
CA SER A 143 -41.69 18.65 -17.70
C SER A 143 -40.38 19.44 -17.68
N ALA A 144 -40.44 20.73 -17.30
CA ALA A 144 -39.26 21.57 -17.12
C ALA A 144 -38.40 21.12 -15.94
N LEU A 145 -39.02 20.70 -14.83
CA LEU A 145 -38.32 20.16 -13.66
C LEU A 145 -37.66 18.81 -13.98
N GLN A 146 -38.33 17.93 -14.73
CA GLN A 146 -37.77 16.66 -15.21
C GLN A 146 -36.60 16.87 -16.18
N ALA A 147 -36.72 17.84 -17.09
CA ALA A 147 -35.61 18.22 -17.96
C ALA A 147 -34.41 18.75 -17.14
N ALA A 148 -34.67 19.59 -16.14
CA ALA A 148 -33.63 20.09 -15.23
C ALA A 148 -33.00 18.97 -14.38
N SER A 149 -33.81 18.04 -13.83
CA SER A 149 -33.26 16.92 -13.04
C SER A 149 -32.42 15.98 -13.89
N SER A 150 -32.88 15.65 -15.11
CA SER A 150 -32.12 14.79 -16.02
C SER A 150 -30.83 15.44 -16.53
N ALA A 151 -30.79 16.78 -16.64
CA ALA A 151 -29.55 17.51 -16.91
C ALA A 151 -28.60 17.46 -15.71
N LEU A 152 -29.11 17.67 -14.49
CA LEU A 152 -28.33 17.62 -13.27
C LEU A 152 -27.77 16.21 -13.00
N GLU A 153 -28.55 15.16 -13.25
CA GLU A 153 -28.12 13.77 -13.16
C GLU A 153 -26.96 13.46 -14.11
N LYS A 154 -27.00 13.99 -15.34
CA LYS A 154 -25.90 13.84 -16.30
C LYS A 154 -24.65 14.60 -15.87
N GLU A 155 -24.80 15.79 -15.30
CA GLU A 155 -23.68 16.55 -14.74
C GLU A 155 -23.06 15.85 -13.53
N LEU A 156 -23.88 15.27 -12.65
CA LEU A 156 -23.40 14.48 -11.51
C LEU A 156 -22.63 13.24 -11.98
N LEU A 157 -23.16 12.48 -12.95
CA LEU A 157 -22.46 11.31 -13.50
C LEU A 157 -21.12 11.71 -14.14
N ALA A 158 -21.08 12.79 -14.91
CA ALA A 158 -19.84 13.30 -15.49
C ALA A 158 -18.83 13.76 -14.43
N LEU A 159 -19.31 14.32 -13.32
CA LEU A 159 -18.48 14.73 -12.19
C LEU A 159 -17.94 13.54 -11.41
N GLU A 160 -18.76 12.49 -11.22
CA GLU A 160 -18.35 11.22 -10.60
C GLU A 160 -17.28 10.53 -11.45
N GLU A 161 -17.46 10.43 -12.76
CA GLU A 161 -16.46 9.87 -13.68
C GLU A 161 -15.14 10.66 -13.66
N ALA A 162 -15.21 11.99 -13.64
CA ALA A 162 -14.03 12.85 -13.52
C ALA A 162 -13.34 12.71 -12.15
N HIS A 163 -14.12 12.51 -11.08
CA HIS A 163 -13.59 12.25 -9.74
C HIS A 163 -12.85 10.92 -9.69
N ASP A 164 -13.46 9.86 -10.21
CA ASP A 164 -12.88 8.51 -10.25
C ASP A 164 -11.58 8.48 -11.06
N ALA A 165 -11.56 9.13 -12.23
CA ALA A 165 -10.34 9.27 -13.02
C ALA A 165 -9.22 9.97 -12.23
N ARG A 166 -9.55 11.05 -11.51
CA ARG A 166 -8.57 11.78 -10.69
C ARG A 166 -8.09 10.98 -9.50
N VAL A 167 -8.96 10.20 -8.86
CA VAL A 167 -8.58 9.29 -7.77
C VAL A 167 -7.64 8.20 -8.27
N GLN A 168 -7.89 7.65 -9.46
CA GLN A 168 -7.00 6.66 -10.09
C GLN A 168 -5.62 7.27 -10.42
N GLU A 169 -5.57 8.48 -10.97
CA GLU A 169 -4.31 9.19 -11.24
C GLU A 169 -3.51 9.45 -9.95
N LEU A 170 -4.17 9.92 -8.90
CA LEU A 170 -3.54 10.13 -7.59
C LEU A 170 -3.07 8.80 -6.98
N GLY A 171 -3.86 7.73 -7.10
CA GLY A 171 -3.47 6.39 -6.67
C GLY A 171 -2.19 5.92 -7.37
N ALA A 172 -2.13 6.04 -8.70
CA ALA A 172 -0.97 5.69 -9.49
C ALA A 172 0.28 6.53 -9.12
N LEU A 173 0.09 7.83 -8.85
CA LEU A 173 1.17 8.71 -8.40
C LEU A 173 1.72 8.29 -7.03
N VAL A 174 0.84 7.96 -6.08
CA VAL A 174 1.23 7.51 -4.73
C VAL A 174 1.97 6.17 -4.80
N GLU A 175 1.50 5.24 -5.63
CA GLU A 175 2.20 3.97 -5.87
C GLU A 175 3.59 4.19 -6.50
N ALA A 176 3.70 5.06 -7.50
CA ALA A 176 4.97 5.41 -8.12
C ALA A 176 5.94 6.03 -7.10
N MET A 177 5.47 6.96 -6.26
CA MET A 177 6.28 7.52 -5.17
C MET A 177 6.68 6.45 -4.15
N GLY A 178 5.75 5.56 -3.76
CA GLY A 178 6.01 4.48 -2.83
C GLY A 178 7.09 3.52 -3.31
N THR A 179 7.03 3.13 -4.60
CA THR A 179 8.06 2.26 -5.20
C THR A 179 9.43 2.94 -5.29
N LEU A 180 9.49 4.25 -5.57
CA LEU A 180 10.72 5.03 -5.63
C LEU A 180 11.34 5.18 -4.23
N LEU A 181 10.53 5.45 -3.21
CA LEU A 181 10.97 5.48 -1.81
C LEU A 181 11.48 4.12 -1.33
N LEU A 182 10.77 3.04 -1.64
CA LEU A 182 11.20 1.66 -1.34
C LEU A 182 12.54 1.33 -2.00
N ARG A 183 12.74 1.70 -3.27
CA ARG A 183 14.01 1.48 -3.97
C ARG A 183 15.15 2.30 -3.35
N THR A 184 14.92 3.58 -3.08
CA THR A 184 15.96 4.47 -2.54
C THR A 184 16.37 4.09 -1.12
N ILE A 185 15.42 3.79 -0.23
CA ILE A 185 15.69 3.35 1.14
C ILE A 185 16.40 1.98 1.13
N ARG A 186 15.88 1.00 0.38
CA ARG A 186 16.51 -0.33 0.30
C ARG A 186 17.94 -0.26 -0.23
N VAL A 187 18.19 0.51 -1.29
CA VAL A 187 19.54 0.61 -1.88
C VAL A 187 20.50 1.37 -0.96
N ARG A 188 20.04 2.46 -0.34
CA ARG A 188 20.90 3.34 0.46
C ARG A 188 21.29 2.75 1.81
N ASP A 189 20.40 1.98 2.45
CA ASP A 189 20.66 1.44 3.79
C ASP A 189 21.22 0.00 3.76
N GLN A 190 20.88 -0.80 2.73
CA GLN A 190 21.44 -2.16 2.61
C GLN A 190 22.92 -2.15 2.25
N SER A 191 23.35 -1.28 1.32
CA SER A 191 24.76 -1.23 0.90
C SER A 191 25.75 -0.96 2.06
N PRO A 192 25.59 0.09 2.89
CA PRO A 192 26.51 0.36 4.00
C PRO A 192 26.39 -0.65 5.14
N PHE A 193 25.19 -1.21 5.39
CA PHE A 193 25.02 -2.23 6.42
C PHE A 193 25.66 -3.57 6.00
N VAL A 194 25.43 -4.01 4.76
CA VAL A 194 25.98 -5.26 4.23
C VAL A 194 27.50 -5.16 4.14
N THR A 195 28.06 -4.05 3.66
CA THR A 195 29.52 -3.84 3.63
C THR A 195 30.15 -3.89 5.03
N LYS A 196 29.56 -3.22 6.02
CA LYS A 196 30.02 -3.31 7.42
C LYS A 196 29.91 -4.74 7.97
N LYS A 197 28.83 -5.45 7.66
CA LYS A 197 28.63 -6.84 8.08
C LYS A 197 29.67 -7.78 7.46
N ILE A 198 29.97 -7.62 6.17
CA ILE A 198 31.02 -8.36 5.48
C ILE A 198 32.37 -8.09 6.13
N ALA A 199 32.75 -6.83 6.34
CA ALA A 199 34.01 -6.46 6.98
C ALA A 199 34.13 -7.06 8.40
N CYS A 200 33.05 -7.08 9.17
CA CYS A 200 33.03 -7.71 10.50
C CYS A 200 33.22 -9.23 10.43
N LEU A 201 32.58 -9.89 9.44
CA LEU A 201 32.74 -11.33 9.24
C LEU A 201 34.14 -11.69 8.75
N GLU A 202 34.72 -10.90 7.85
CA GLU A 202 36.10 -11.07 7.39
C GLU A 202 37.09 -10.94 8.56
N ALA A 203 36.90 -9.95 9.44
CA ALA A 203 37.71 -9.79 10.64
C ALA A 203 37.57 -11.01 11.58
N TYR A 204 36.36 -11.53 11.77
CA TYR A 204 36.12 -12.71 12.59
C TYR A 204 36.76 -13.97 12.00
N ILE A 205 36.64 -14.18 10.69
CA ILE A 205 37.28 -15.29 9.98
C ILE A 205 38.80 -15.20 10.10
N SER A 206 39.37 -14.02 9.91
CA SER A 206 40.81 -13.77 10.02
C SER A 206 41.31 -14.07 11.44
N ALA A 207 40.58 -13.58 12.46
CA ALA A 207 40.90 -13.88 13.86
C ALA A 207 40.81 -15.38 14.18
N MET A 208 39.82 -16.08 13.64
CA MET A 208 39.69 -17.52 13.79
C MET A 208 40.82 -18.28 13.09
N HIS A 209 41.23 -17.84 11.90
CA HIS A 209 42.35 -18.42 11.17
C HIS A 209 43.65 -18.28 11.98
N GLU A 210 43.94 -17.10 12.50
CA GLU A 210 45.09 -16.86 13.38
C GLU A 210 45.03 -17.70 14.66
N LYS A 211 43.83 -17.84 15.27
CA LYS A 211 43.65 -18.73 16.43
C LYS A 211 43.96 -20.18 16.09
N THR A 212 43.50 -20.69 14.95
CA THR A 212 43.84 -22.05 14.51
C THR A 212 45.34 -22.21 14.21
N ALA A 213 45.97 -21.21 13.60
CA ALA A 213 47.42 -21.21 13.36
C ALA A 213 48.23 -21.19 14.67
N LEU A 214 47.76 -20.46 15.68
CA LEU A 214 48.38 -20.45 17.01
C LEU A 214 48.23 -21.79 17.73
N LEU A 215 47.02 -22.37 17.73
CA LEU A 215 46.76 -23.66 18.36
C LEU A 215 47.55 -24.79 17.70
N THR A 216 47.63 -24.79 16.36
CA THR A 216 48.47 -25.76 15.63
C THR A 216 49.94 -25.62 16.00
N LYS A 217 50.48 -24.38 16.09
CA LYS A 217 51.86 -24.16 16.56
C LYS A 217 52.08 -24.65 17.99
N GLN A 218 51.14 -24.39 18.91
CA GLN A 218 51.20 -24.90 20.29
C GLN A 218 51.23 -26.44 20.33
N MET A 219 50.35 -27.09 19.59
CA MET A 219 50.37 -28.55 19.47
C MET A 219 51.69 -29.07 18.91
N LEU A 220 52.25 -28.41 17.90
CA LEU A 220 53.56 -28.78 17.35
C LEU A 220 54.67 -28.64 18.40
N THR A 221 54.67 -27.57 19.21
CA THR A 221 55.67 -27.41 20.28
C THR A 221 55.55 -28.47 21.37
N GLU A 222 54.33 -28.93 21.68
CA GLU A 222 54.09 -29.97 22.69
C GLU A 222 54.41 -31.38 22.18
N THR A 223 54.25 -31.63 20.88
CA THR A 223 54.38 -32.98 20.28
C THR A 223 55.73 -33.25 19.63
N TYR A 224 56.52 -32.22 19.31
CA TYR A 224 57.83 -32.40 18.69
C TYR A 224 58.92 -32.65 19.72
N THR A 225 59.50 -33.86 19.65
CA THR A 225 60.70 -34.21 20.41
C THR A 225 61.95 -33.57 19.81
N GLU A 226 63.00 -33.36 20.62
CA GLU A 226 64.25 -32.71 20.17
C GLU A 226 64.88 -33.39 18.94
N ARG A 227 64.77 -34.72 18.84
CA ARG A 227 65.24 -35.49 17.68
C ARG A 227 64.51 -35.10 16.39
N LYS A 228 63.18 -34.90 16.43
CA LYS A 228 62.40 -34.45 15.27
C LYS A 228 62.73 -33.00 14.91
N LEU A 229 62.97 -32.14 15.90
CA LEU A 229 63.38 -30.75 15.67
C LEU A 229 64.74 -30.67 14.97
N HIS A 230 65.71 -31.49 15.38
CA HIS A 230 67.02 -31.54 14.71
C HIS A 230 66.89 -31.99 13.25
N ALA A 231 66.10 -33.04 12.99
CA ALA A 231 65.84 -33.51 11.63
C ALA A 231 65.17 -32.42 10.76
N LEU A 232 64.17 -31.72 11.29
CA LEU A 232 63.52 -30.60 10.58
C LEU A 232 64.48 -29.45 10.28
N ARG A 233 65.38 -29.10 11.20
CA ARG A 233 66.40 -28.05 10.94
C ARG A 233 67.36 -28.46 9.83
N ALA A 234 67.79 -29.71 9.81
CA ALA A 234 68.66 -30.23 8.75
C ALA A 234 67.96 -30.19 7.38
N VAL A 235 66.71 -30.65 7.30
CA VAL A 235 65.90 -30.60 6.07
C VAL A 235 65.66 -29.15 5.63
N ARG A 236 65.35 -28.25 6.57
CA ARG A 236 65.16 -26.82 6.28
C ARG A 236 66.42 -26.21 5.69
N HIS A 237 67.59 -26.47 6.28
CA HIS A 237 68.85 -25.96 5.78
C HIS A 237 69.16 -26.46 4.36
N GLU A 238 68.89 -27.73 4.08
CA GLU A 238 69.05 -28.30 2.74
C GLU A 238 68.08 -27.66 1.73
N LEU A 239 66.82 -27.46 2.11
CA LEU A 239 65.82 -26.81 1.26
C LEU A 239 66.13 -25.33 1.00
N GLU A 240 66.56 -24.59 2.02
CA GLU A 240 67.00 -23.19 1.87
C GLU A 240 68.21 -23.09 0.93
N GLY A 241 69.18 -24.01 1.05
CA GLY A 241 70.31 -24.10 0.13
C GLY A 241 69.87 -24.39 -1.32
N ARG A 242 68.97 -25.36 -1.52
CA ARG A 242 68.43 -25.67 -2.85
C ARG A 242 67.64 -24.49 -3.43
N TYR A 243 66.81 -23.84 -2.61
CA TYR A 243 66.04 -22.66 -3.03
C TYR A 243 66.95 -21.52 -3.46
N ALA A 244 67.98 -21.20 -2.67
CA ALA A 244 68.96 -20.18 -3.03
C ALA A 244 69.68 -20.52 -4.35
N SER A 245 70.10 -21.77 -4.55
CA SER A 245 70.73 -22.21 -5.79
C SER A 245 69.81 -22.14 -7.01
N ALA A 246 68.52 -22.50 -6.83
CA ALA A 246 67.52 -22.42 -7.88
C ALA A 246 67.20 -20.96 -8.25
N GLN A 247 67.12 -20.08 -7.26
CA GLN A 247 66.90 -18.66 -7.47
C GLN A 247 68.09 -17.99 -8.16
N GLN A 248 69.31 -18.39 -7.80
CA GLN A 248 70.51 -17.94 -8.51
C GLN A 248 70.52 -18.41 -9.97
N ALA A 249 70.21 -19.68 -10.23
CA ALA A 249 70.09 -20.20 -11.59
C ALA A 249 68.98 -19.49 -12.40
N GLN A 250 67.84 -19.19 -11.76
CA GLN A 250 66.75 -18.43 -12.39
C GLN A 250 67.20 -17.02 -12.76
N ASN A 251 67.90 -16.32 -11.86
CA ASN A 251 68.44 -14.99 -12.11
C ASN A 251 69.48 -15.00 -13.24
N GLU A 252 70.36 -16.01 -13.27
CA GLU A 252 71.34 -16.20 -14.34
C GLU A 252 70.68 -16.46 -15.70
N LEU A 253 69.65 -17.31 -15.75
CA LEU A 253 68.88 -17.56 -16.96
C LEU A 253 68.12 -16.31 -17.42
N HIS A 254 67.55 -15.55 -16.48
CA HIS A 254 66.86 -14.31 -16.81
C HIS A 254 67.83 -13.25 -17.36
N ALA A 255 69.02 -13.13 -16.78
CA ALA A 255 70.08 -12.26 -17.30
C ALA A 255 70.53 -12.68 -18.71
N ARG A 256 70.66 -14.00 -18.98
CA ARG A 256 70.96 -14.51 -20.32
C ARG A 256 69.83 -14.22 -21.32
N LEU A 257 68.58 -14.41 -20.93
CA LEU A 257 67.43 -14.09 -21.76
C LEU A 257 67.41 -12.60 -22.13
N GLN A 258 67.65 -11.70 -21.17
CA GLN A 258 67.77 -10.27 -21.43
C GLN A 258 68.91 -9.95 -22.42
N GLN A 259 70.04 -10.65 -22.35
CA GLN A 259 71.12 -10.50 -23.33
C GLN A 259 70.68 -10.94 -24.74
N TYR A 260 69.94 -12.04 -24.85
CA TYR A 260 69.40 -12.49 -26.15
C TYR A 260 68.32 -11.55 -26.70
N GLU A 261 67.48 -10.96 -25.84
CA GLU A 261 66.50 -9.94 -26.24
C GLU A 261 67.19 -8.70 -26.82
N LEU A 262 68.31 -8.26 -26.25
CA LEU A 262 69.14 -7.17 -26.79
C LEU A 262 69.80 -7.54 -28.12
N LEU A 263 70.21 -8.80 -28.31
CA LEU A 263 70.75 -9.30 -29.58
C LEU A 263 69.66 -9.57 -30.63
N GLY A 264 68.38 -9.67 -30.25
CA GLY A 264 67.29 -10.16 -31.10
C GLY A 264 67.11 -9.39 -32.41
N SER A 265 67.27 -8.07 -32.40
CA SER A 265 67.15 -7.24 -33.62
C SER A 265 68.35 -7.41 -34.57
N ALA A 266 69.56 -7.50 -34.03
CA ALA A 266 70.78 -7.74 -34.80
C ALA A 266 70.86 -9.17 -35.35
N PHE A 267 70.42 -10.15 -34.55
CA PHE A 267 70.38 -11.55 -34.95
C PHE A 267 69.30 -11.80 -36.02
N ALA A 268 68.11 -11.20 -35.87
CA ALA A 268 67.05 -11.27 -36.89
C ALA A 268 67.52 -10.70 -38.24
N ALA A 269 68.17 -9.52 -38.22
CA ALA A 269 68.74 -8.93 -39.43
C ALA A 269 69.80 -9.83 -40.10
N THR A 270 70.63 -10.52 -39.30
CA THR A 270 71.65 -11.44 -39.82
C THR A 270 71.05 -12.72 -40.38
N ALA A 271 70.00 -13.26 -39.73
CA ALA A 271 69.27 -14.44 -40.19
C ALA A 271 68.52 -14.17 -41.50
N ASP A 272 67.90 -13.00 -41.64
CA ASP A 272 67.24 -12.57 -42.87
C ASP A 272 68.24 -12.44 -44.03
N GLN A 273 69.42 -11.85 -43.77
CA GLN A 273 70.50 -11.77 -44.75
C GLN A 273 70.98 -13.16 -45.17
N TYR A 274 71.14 -14.08 -44.23
CA TYR A 274 71.54 -15.47 -44.52
C TYR A 274 70.48 -16.21 -45.34
N ALA A 275 69.20 -16.04 -45.02
CA ALA A 275 68.08 -16.63 -45.77
C ALA A 275 67.98 -16.09 -47.20
N VAL A 276 68.30 -14.80 -47.42
CA VAL A 276 68.40 -14.21 -48.77
C VAL A 276 69.57 -14.81 -49.54
N VAL A 277 70.73 -14.98 -48.89
CA VAL A 277 71.91 -15.59 -49.52
C VAL A 277 71.63 -17.05 -49.89
N GLN A 278 71.01 -17.83 -49.01
CA GLN A 278 70.63 -19.21 -49.31
C GLN A 278 69.65 -19.32 -50.47
N ARG A 279 68.64 -18.44 -50.55
CA ARG A 279 67.73 -18.40 -51.71
C ARG A 279 68.48 -18.11 -53.01
N LYS A 280 69.39 -17.14 -53.01
CA LYS A 280 70.23 -16.85 -54.18
C LYS A 280 71.14 -18.00 -54.56
N ILE A 281 71.64 -18.77 -53.59
CA ILE A 281 72.44 -19.98 -53.84
C ILE A 281 71.55 -21.04 -54.50
N ALA A 282 70.37 -21.33 -53.93
CA ALA A 282 69.44 -22.29 -54.50
C ALA A 282 68.96 -21.90 -55.90
N GLU A 283 68.64 -20.62 -56.14
CA GLU A 283 68.30 -20.10 -57.47
C GLU A 283 69.44 -20.31 -58.46
N LYS A 284 70.69 -20.03 -58.05
CA LYS A 284 71.87 -20.29 -58.89
C LYS A 284 72.07 -21.78 -59.15
N GLU A 285 71.90 -22.65 -58.15
CA GLU A 285 71.97 -24.10 -58.32
C GLU A 285 70.92 -24.60 -59.31
N THR A 286 69.68 -24.11 -59.21
CA THR A 286 68.61 -24.45 -60.16
C THR A 286 68.88 -23.89 -61.56
N TRP A 287 69.50 -22.71 -61.67
CA TRP A 287 69.89 -22.12 -62.95
C TRP A 287 71.04 -22.89 -63.60
N ILE A 288 72.06 -23.27 -62.84
CA ILE A 288 73.16 -24.13 -63.30
C ILE A 288 72.61 -25.48 -63.77
N ALA A 289 71.72 -26.10 -63.00
CA ALA A 289 71.06 -27.34 -63.40
C ALA A 289 70.20 -27.21 -64.67
N SER A 290 69.72 -26.01 -65.00
CA SER A 290 68.97 -25.73 -66.24
C SER A 290 69.84 -25.40 -67.46
N LEU A 291 71.14 -25.14 -67.26
CA LEU A 291 72.11 -24.89 -68.33
C LEU A 291 72.81 -26.17 -68.81
N ASP A 292 72.74 -27.25 -68.03
CA ASP A 292 73.31 -28.56 -68.35
C ASP A 292 72.36 -29.46 -69.18
N LEU A 293 71.36 -28.85 -69.86
CA LEU A 293 70.44 -29.46 -70.85
C LEU A 293 70.54 -28.73 -72.20
#